data_AF-A0A7V6D4Q8-F1
#
_entry.id   AF-A0A7V6D4Q8-F1
#
_cell.length_a   1.000
_cell.length_b   1.000
_cell.length_c   1.000
_cell.angle_alpha   90.00
_cell.angle_beta   90.00
_cell.angle_gamma   90.00
#
_symmetry.space_group_name_H-M   'P 1'
#
loop_
_entity.id
_entity.type
_entity.pdbx_description
1 polymer ?
#
loop_
_entity_poly.entity_id
_entity_poly.type
_entity_poly.pdbx_seq_one_letter_code
_entity_poly.pdbx_strand_id
1 'polypeptide(L)'
;MRMVETPPGKHIVYFEVLEALDSPGCPVCRLGLRAVSRHLDALSYEGVNDPRARAELRAARGFCRQHAWQFAEEVRDGLGTAIIYRDVAGELLRVLLGGADRDLRPRTSPALLASRLAQQQECPACRLLDQSSRRYLDTLAGHLGDEAFRRRYLASGGLCLPHLTMALERVATRPERGLLAEAFVARVASLAVEDDAASLVEAMVGKEGAVRMGRPAAPLAEQEGARGGQELFGDREESSQGQCAVCWAVGRGIDGWLRRWAAAWPEAGAQEGDGPAWPALCNRHLWRLLRVAGASAALPSLRGQAQSLARALHPRSLQAGRAERWRGLLASLRRAMAAKGGGAVGRALGANYCPACAMEAALERRAALAVVAGDGRVAAPEVGKALCVPHLRLALGLATTPAQAELLALREVEALRALGCELSEYIRKQDYRFRHEPLGAEVDAPWRAIAQVAGARWP
;
A
#
# COMPACT_ATOMS: atom_id res chain seq x y z
N MET A 1 27.53 36.87 -14.51
CA MET A 1 26.14 37.15 -14.96
C MET A 1 25.30 35.94 -14.59
N ARG A 2 24.58 35.96 -13.45
CA ARG A 2 23.67 34.87 -13.08
C ARG A 2 22.41 35.03 -13.94
N MET A 3 22.03 34.00 -14.69
CA MET A 3 20.72 33.95 -15.33
C MET A 3 19.68 34.10 -14.22
N VAL A 4 18.89 35.17 -14.30
CA VAL A 4 17.67 35.30 -13.51
C VAL A 4 16.73 34.24 -14.07
N GLU A 5 16.58 33.12 -13.36
CA GLU A 5 15.57 32.12 -13.71
C GLU A 5 14.21 32.81 -13.66
N THR A 6 13.57 32.96 -14.82
CA THR A 6 12.18 33.41 -14.93
C THR A 6 11.31 32.52 -14.05
N PRO A 7 10.44 33.09 -13.18
CA PRO A 7 9.58 32.27 -12.34
C PRO A 7 8.70 31.37 -13.22
N PRO A 8 8.46 30.12 -12.79
CA PRO A 8 7.63 29.18 -13.55
C PRO A 8 6.23 29.76 -13.81
N GLY A 9 5.66 29.44 -14.97
CA GLY A 9 4.33 29.91 -15.35
C GLY A 9 3.24 29.39 -14.40
N LYS A 10 2.25 30.24 -14.12
CA LYS A 10 1.07 29.90 -13.31
C LYS A 10 0.05 29.16 -14.17
N HIS A 11 0.08 27.84 -14.14
CA HIS A 11 -0.84 26.95 -14.87
C HIS A 11 -1.87 26.31 -13.93
N ILE A 12 -2.81 25.49 -14.45
CA ILE A 12 -3.88 24.84 -13.66
C ILE A 12 -3.34 24.16 -12.39
N VAL A 13 -2.23 23.43 -12.50
CA VAL A 13 -1.58 22.72 -11.38
C VAL A 13 -1.17 23.68 -10.25
N TYR A 14 -0.75 24.91 -10.57
CA TYR A 14 -0.42 25.92 -9.55
C TYR A 14 -1.65 26.32 -8.74
N PHE A 15 -2.79 26.55 -9.40
CA PHE A 15 -4.03 26.90 -8.73
C PHE A 15 -4.60 25.73 -7.91
N GLU A 16 -4.48 24.49 -8.39
CA GLU A 16 -4.85 23.30 -7.62
C GLU A 16 -4.00 23.16 -6.34
N VAL A 17 -2.69 23.43 -6.42
CA VAL A 17 -1.81 23.43 -5.24
C VAL A 17 -2.20 24.55 -4.27
N LEU A 18 -2.44 25.76 -4.76
CA LEU A 18 -2.86 26.90 -3.93
C LEU A 18 -4.17 26.62 -3.20
N GLU A 19 -5.18 26.08 -3.89
CA GLU A 19 -6.46 25.71 -3.28
C GLU A 19 -6.28 24.60 -2.24
N ALA A 20 -5.43 23.61 -2.52
CA ALA A 20 -5.17 22.52 -1.60
C ALA A 20 -4.46 22.97 -0.30
N LEU A 21 -3.74 24.09 -0.32
CA LEU A 21 -3.10 24.68 0.87
C LEU A 21 -4.12 25.29 1.85
N ASP A 22 -5.34 25.59 1.42
CA ASP A 22 -6.38 26.18 2.29
C ASP A 22 -7.07 25.15 3.18
N SER A 23 -6.83 23.87 2.91
CA SER A 23 -7.40 22.78 3.68
C SER A 23 -6.37 22.23 4.67
N PRO A 24 -6.80 21.71 5.83
CA PRO A 24 -5.89 21.07 6.78
C PRO A 24 -5.19 19.86 6.16
N GLY A 25 -4.05 19.46 6.71
CA GLY A 25 -3.34 18.28 6.22
C GLY A 25 -2.35 18.54 5.08
N CYS A 26 -1.83 17.46 4.49
CA CYS A 26 -0.85 17.55 3.41
C CYS A 26 -1.54 17.79 2.04
N PRO A 27 -1.22 18.91 1.33
CA PRO A 27 -1.85 19.23 0.05
C PRO A 27 -1.52 18.18 -1.03
N VAL A 28 -0.31 17.63 -1.02
CA VAL A 28 0.12 16.61 -1.99
C VAL A 28 -0.57 15.28 -1.77
N CYS A 29 -0.77 14.86 -0.51
CA CYS A 29 -1.57 13.67 -0.20
C CYS A 29 -3.00 13.83 -0.74
N ARG A 30 -3.62 14.99 -0.48
CA ARG A 30 -4.99 15.30 -0.91
C ARG A 30 -5.12 15.27 -2.43
N LEU A 31 -4.25 15.99 -3.14
CA LEU A 31 -4.30 16.08 -4.59
C LEU A 31 -3.94 14.75 -5.27
N GLY A 32 -2.99 13.99 -4.71
CA GLY A 32 -2.64 12.66 -5.19
C GLY A 32 -3.80 11.67 -5.08
N LEU A 33 -4.47 11.60 -3.91
CA LEU A 33 -5.65 10.77 -3.73
C LEU A 33 -6.82 11.22 -4.63
N ARG A 34 -7.02 12.53 -4.79
CA ARG A 34 -8.02 13.08 -5.71
C ARG A 34 -7.74 12.66 -7.15
N ALA A 35 -6.49 12.67 -7.59
CA ALA A 35 -6.11 12.23 -8.93
C ALA A 35 -6.38 10.74 -9.13
N VAL A 36 -6.10 9.90 -8.13
CA VAL A 36 -6.44 8.46 -8.15
C VAL A 36 -7.95 8.25 -8.22
N SER A 37 -8.71 8.89 -7.34
CA SER A 37 -10.18 8.76 -7.30
C SER A 37 -10.81 9.15 -8.64
N ARG A 38 -10.44 10.32 -9.22
CA ARG A 38 -10.89 10.74 -10.55
C ARG A 38 -10.54 9.73 -11.65
N HIS A 39 -9.36 9.11 -11.58
CA HIS A 39 -8.95 8.10 -12.55
C HIS A 39 -9.75 6.80 -12.41
N LEU A 40 -10.04 6.36 -11.19
CA LEU A 40 -10.87 5.19 -10.93
C LEU A 40 -12.31 5.42 -11.43
N ASP A 41 -12.89 6.60 -11.18
CA ASP A 41 -14.20 6.99 -11.69
C ASP A 41 -14.24 7.02 -13.23
N ALA A 42 -13.26 7.69 -13.86
CA ALA A 42 -13.17 7.76 -15.32
C ALA A 42 -12.98 6.37 -15.94
N LEU A 43 -12.18 5.50 -15.31
CA LEU A 43 -12.02 4.13 -15.77
C LEU A 43 -13.35 3.37 -15.76
N SER A 44 -14.17 3.49 -14.71
CA SER A 44 -15.48 2.84 -14.65
C SER A 44 -16.46 3.40 -15.68
N TYR A 45 -16.54 4.73 -15.81
CA TYR A 45 -17.54 5.39 -16.64
C TYR A 45 -17.30 5.21 -18.15
N GLU A 46 -16.06 5.44 -18.61
CA GLU A 46 -15.71 5.45 -20.04
C GLU A 46 -14.59 4.46 -20.40
N GLY A 47 -13.78 4.04 -19.42
CA GLY A 47 -12.57 3.25 -19.65
C GLY A 47 -12.72 1.72 -19.55
N VAL A 48 -13.87 1.18 -19.11
CA VAL A 48 -14.03 -0.28 -18.87
C VAL A 48 -13.85 -1.13 -20.13
N ASN A 49 -14.11 -0.54 -21.30
CA ASN A 49 -13.95 -1.18 -22.60
C ASN A 49 -12.74 -0.68 -23.40
N ASP A 50 -11.97 0.28 -22.86
CA ASP A 50 -10.80 0.82 -23.55
C ASP A 50 -9.71 -0.26 -23.69
N PRO A 51 -9.26 -0.61 -24.91
CA PRO A 51 -8.30 -1.69 -25.12
C PRO A 51 -6.96 -1.46 -24.40
N ARG A 52 -6.52 -0.20 -24.31
CA ARG A 52 -5.25 0.16 -23.67
C ARG A 52 -5.33 -0.01 -22.15
N ALA A 53 -6.35 0.55 -21.51
CA ALA A 53 -6.60 0.41 -20.08
C ALA A 53 -6.71 -1.08 -19.68
N ARG A 54 -7.41 -1.87 -20.50
CA ARG A 54 -7.55 -3.33 -20.29
C ARG A 54 -6.23 -4.07 -20.43
N ALA A 55 -5.39 -3.71 -21.40
CA ALA A 55 -4.05 -4.27 -21.54
C ALA A 55 -3.15 -3.93 -20.35
N GLU A 56 -3.18 -2.68 -19.87
CA GLU A 56 -2.42 -2.24 -18.69
C GLU A 56 -2.85 -3.01 -17.43
N LEU A 57 -4.15 -3.19 -17.22
CA LEU A 57 -4.70 -3.97 -16.09
C LEU A 57 -4.32 -5.46 -16.19
N ARG A 58 -4.41 -6.09 -17.37
CA ARG A 58 -3.95 -7.49 -17.53
C ARG A 58 -2.47 -7.66 -17.22
N ALA A 59 -1.62 -6.73 -17.67
CA ALA A 59 -0.18 -6.75 -17.39
C ALA A 59 0.14 -6.53 -15.90
N ALA A 60 -0.63 -5.67 -15.22
CA ALA A 60 -0.52 -5.44 -13.78
C ALA A 60 -1.14 -6.56 -12.92
N ARG A 61 -1.87 -7.51 -13.53
CA ARG A 61 -2.73 -8.50 -12.85
C ARG A 61 -3.83 -7.84 -12.01
N GLY A 62 -4.41 -6.77 -12.55
CA GLY A 62 -5.41 -5.92 -11.91
C GLY A 62 -4.78 -4.81 -11.07
N PHE A 63 -5.61 -4.17 -10.24
CA PHE A 63 -5.13 -3.22 -9.24
C PHE A 63 -4.45 -3.93 -8.06
N CYS A 64 -3.55 -3.21 -7.37
CA CYS A 64 -3.07 -3.68 -6.07
C CYS A 64 -4.22 -3.75 -5.07
N ARG A 65 -4.07 -4.53 -4.00
CA ARG A 65 -5.09 -4.71 -2.96
C ARG A 65 -5.77 -3.41 -2.54
N GLN A 66 -5.01 -2.38 -2.20
CA GLN A 66 -5.57 -1.09 -1.79
C GLN A 66 -6.45 -0.47 -2.88
N HIS A 67 -5.93 -0.31 -4.09
CA HIS A 67 -6.65 0.34 -5.19
C HIS A 67 -7.80 -0.52 -5.74
N ALA A 68 -7.72 -1.84 -5.61
CA ALA A 68 -8.81 -2.75 -5.97
C ALA A 68 -10.04 -2.52 -5.07
N TRP A 69 -9.83 -2.47 -3.75
CA TRP A 69 -10.91 -2.19 -2.80
C TRP A 69 -11.36 -0.72 -2.86
N GLN A 70 -10.45 0.22 -3.11
CA GLN A 70 -10.82 1.62 -3.37
C GLN A 70 -11.75 1.74 -4.58
N PHE A 71 -11.42 1.06 -5.69
CA PHE A 71 -12.26 1.04 -6.89
C PHE A 71 -13.66 0.49 -6.59
N ALA A 72 -13.76 -0.62 -5.84
CA ALA A 72 -15.05 -1.20 -5.48
C ALA A 72 -15.92 -0.30 -4.60
N GLU A 73 -15.31 0.44 -3.67
CA GLU A 73 -16.01 1.14 -2.59
C GLU A 73 -16.31 2.60 -2.89
N GLU A 74 -15.39 3.28 -3.60
CA GLU A 74 -15.55 4.69 -3.97
C GLU A 74 -16.43 4.81 -5.22
N VAL A 75 -16.13 4.02 -6.26
CA VAL A 75 -16.84 4.11 -7.55
C VAL A 75 -18.22 3.45 -7.47
N ARG A 76 -18.34 2.37 -6.68
CA ARG A 76 -19.59 1.59 -6.45
C ARG A 76 -20.27 1.11 -7.74
N ASP A 77 -19.48 0.90 -8.79
CA ASP A 77 -19.93 0.34 -10.06
C ASP A 77 -19.65 -1.17 -10.09
N GLY A 78 -20.67 -1.95 -9.75
CA GLY A 78 -20.60 -3.41 -9.79
C GLY A 78 -20.38 -3.95 -11.21
N LEU A 79 -20.94 -3.31 -12.24
CA LEU A 79 -20.81 -3.75 -13.63
C LEU A 79 -19.39 -3.52 -14.16
N GLY A 80 -18.84 -2.31 -14.00
CA GLY A 80 -17.46 -2.01 -14.39
C GLY A 80 -16.46 -2.90 -13.65
N THR A 81 -16.69 -3.14 -12.36
CA THR A 81 -15.92 -4.10 -11.56
C THR A 81 -15.98 -5.50 -12.15
N ALA A 82 -17.18 -5.99 -12.48
CA ALA A 82 -17.35 -7.31 -13.07
C ALA A 82 -16.61 -7.45 -14.41
N ILE A 83 -16.74 -6.44 -15.29
CA ILE A 83 -16.11 -6.42 -16.61
C ILE A 83 -14.58 -6.48 -16.49
N ILE A 84 -14.00 -5.62 -15.66
CA ILE A 84 -12.55 -5.54 -15.45
C ILE A 84 -12.03 -6.85 -14.84
N TYR A 85 -12.63 -7.31 -13.76
CA TYR A 85 -12.11 -8.47 -13.03
C TYR A 85 -12.41 -9.80 -13.74
N ARG A 86 -13.43 -9.90 -14.61
CA ARG A 86 -13.61 -11.04 -15.51
C ARG A 86 -12.45 -11.15 -16.51
N ASP A 87 -11.99 -10.02 -17.05
CA ASP A 87 -10.85 -9.99 -17.97
C ASP A 87 -9.54 -10.38 -17.30
N VAL A 88 -9.30 -9.83 -16.11
CA VAL A 88 -8.11 -10.15 -15.32
C VAL A 88 -8.13 -11.62 -14.88
N ALA A 89 -9.28 -12.14 -14.41
CA ALA A 89 -9.45 -13.55 -14.08
C ALA A 89 -9.23 -14.46 -15.29
N GLY A 90 -9.71 -14.07 -16.48
CA GLY A 90 -9.47 -14.81 -17.72
C GLY A 90 -7.99 -14.84 -18.13
N GLU A 91 -7.26 -13.73 -17.93
CA GLU A 91 -5.79 -13.69 -18.11
C GLU A 91 -5.07 -14.62 -17.13
N LEU A 92 -5.45 -14.61 -15.85
CA LEU A 92 -4.89 -15.50 -14.84
C LEU A 92 -5.15 -16.97 -15.16
N LEU A 93 -6.37 -17.30 -15.59
CA LEU A 93 -6.73 -18.64 -16.03
C LEU A 93 -5.89 -19.08 -17.24
N ARG A 94 -5.66 -18.20 -18.22
CA ARG A 94 -4.75 -18.49 -19.34
C ARG A 94 -3.32 -18.76 -18.89
N VAL A 95 -2.81 -18.02 -17.89
CA VAL A 95 -1.48 -18.25 -17.32
C VAL A 95 -1.39 -19.60 -16.61
N LEU A 96 -2.41 -19.97 -15.84
CA LEU A 96 -2.46 -21.24 -15.09
C LEU A 96 -2.58 -22.46 -16.02
N LEU A 97 -3.35 -22.34 -17.10
CA LEU A 97 -3.53 -23.40 -18.09
C LEU A 97 -2.36 -23.52 -19.07
N GLY A 98 -1.38 -22.59 -19.05
CA GLY A 98 -0.18 -22.66 -19.89
C GLY A 98 -0.33 -22.10 -21.31
N GLY A 99 -1.40 -21.37 -21.63
CA GLY A 99 -1.70 -20.89 -22.99
C GLY A 99 -2.59 -21.85 -23.78
N ALA A 100 -2.74 -21.65 -25.09
CA ALA A 100 -3.69 -22.39 -25.96
C ALA A 100 -3.38 -23.89 -26.14
N ASP A 101 -2.43 -24.44 -25.40
CA ASP A 101 -2.05 -25.85 -25.47
C ASP A 101 -2.92 -26.65 -24.49
N ARG A 102 -3.86 -27.42 -25.03
CA ARG A 102 -5.00 -28.02 -24.30
C ARG A 102 -4.67 -29.29 -23.52
N ASP A 103 -3.40 -29.60 -23.34
CA ASP A 103 -2.98 -30.77 -22.55
C ASP A 103 -2.74 -30.35 -21.10
N LEU A 104 -3.66 -30.75 -20.21
CA LEU A 104 -3.71 -30.48 -18.77
C LEU A 104 -2.54 -31.12 -17.99
N ARG A 105 -1.30 -30.71 -18.28
CA ARG A 105 -0.15 -30.89 -17.39
C ARG A 105 0.68 -29.62 -17.36
N PRO A 106 0.81 -28.93 -16.22
CA PRO A 106 1.77 -27.85 -16.10
C PRO A 106 3.19 -28.43 -16.16
N ARG A 107 3.77 -28.54 -17.37
CA ARG A 107 5.20 -28.86 -17.57
C ARG A 107 6.12 -27.72 -17.08
N THR A 108 5.55 -26.61 -16.62
CA THR A 108 6.27 -25.49 -16.04
C THR A 108 6.62 -25.71 -14.57
N SER A 109 7.86 -25.38 -14.19
CA SER A 109 8.28 -25.42 -12.79
C SER A 109 7.40 -24.52 -11.91
N PRO A 110 7.15 -24.89 -10.63
CA PRO A 110 6.34 -24.08 -9.71
C PRO A 110 6.86 -22.64 -9.57
N ALA A 111 8.19 -22.47 -9.56
CA ALA A 111 8.85 -21.16 -9.51
C ALA A 111 8.55 -20.31 -10.77
N LEU A 112 8.53 -20.92 -11.95
CA LEU A 112 8.20 -20.22 -13.20
C LEU A 112 6.71 -19.82 -13.23
N LEU A 113 5.81 -20.71 -12.78
CA LEU A 113 4.39 -20.39 -12.67
C LEU A 113 4.15 -19.24 -11.68
N ALA A 114 4.77 -19.30 -10.50
CA ALA A 114 4.73 -18.22 -9.52
C ALA A 114 5.27 -16.90 -10.09
N SER A 115 6.33 -16.95 -10.89
CA SER A 115 6.87 -15.77 -11.58
C SER A 115 5.87 -15.18 -12.59
N ARG A 116 5.18 -16.00 -13.38
CA ARG A 116 4.18 -15.54 -14.37
C ARG A 116 2.90 -14.96 -13.74
N LEU A 117 2.51 -15.50 -12.59
CA LEU A 117 1.40 -14.99 -11.77
C LEU A 117 1.75 -13.70 -11.02
N ALA A 118 3.05 -13.40 -10.85
CA ALA A 118 3.47 -12.13 -10.28
C ALA A 118 2.99 -10.94 -11.16
N GLN A 119 2.82 -9.79 -10.53
CA GLN A 119 2.55 -8.54 -11.23
C GLN A 119 3.74 -8.25 -12.17
N GLN A 120 3.47 -8.21 -13.48
CA GLN A 120 4.51 -7.95 -14.50
C GLN A 120 4.72 -6.44 -14.70
N GLN A 121 3.72 -5.63 -14.33
CA GLN A 121 3.81 -4.17 -14.29
C GLN A 121 3.25 -3.63 -12.97
N GLU A 122 3.60 -2.38 -12.67
CA GLU A 122 3.06 -1.68 -11.50
C GLU A 122 1.55 -1.46 -11.63
N CYS A 123 0.85 -1.46 -10.50
CA CYS A 123 -0.55 -1.04 -10.43
C CYS A 123 -0.73 0.36 -11.07
N PRO A 124 -1.62 0.52 -12.06
CA PRO A 124 -1.81 1.80 -12.76
C PRO A 124 -2.15 2.96 -11.82
N ALA A 125 -2.98 2.72 -10.80
CA ALA A 125 -3.34 3.71 -9.80
C ALA A 125 -2.17 4.08 -8.88
N CYS A 126 -1.32 3.12 -8.47
CA CYS A 126 -0.09 3.42 -7.71
C CYS A 126 0.89 4.28 -8.51
N ARG A 127 1.03 3.98 -9.81
CA ARG A 127 1.88 4.73 -10.73
C ARG A 127 1.35 6.15 -10.92
N LEU A 128 0.05 6.32 -11.12
CA LEU A 128 -0.60 7.63 -11.22
C LEU A 128 -0.43 8.44 -9.94
N LEU A 129 -0.58 7.83 -8.77
CA LEU A 129 -0.36 8.48 -7.48
C LEU A 129 1.06 9.05 -7.39
N ASP A 130 2.07 8.23 -7.67
CA ASP A 130 3.48 8.67 -7.63
C ASP A 130 3.74 9.81 -8.63
N GLN A 131 3.26 9.68 -9.87
CA GLN A 131 3.40 10.72 -10.90
C GLN A 131 2.71 12.03 -10.50
N SER A 132 1.51 11.95 -9.93
CA SER A 132 0.74 13.11 -9.47
C SER A 132 1.43 13.80 -8.30
N SER A 133 1.86 13.04 -7.30
CA SER A 133 2.61 13.57 -6.15
C SER A 133 3.86 14.32 -6.60
N ARG A 134 4.65 13.76 -7.53
CA ARG A 134 5.84 14.43 -8.09
C ARG A 134 5.48 15.74 -8.78
N ARG A 135 4.45 15.75 -9.63
CA ARG A 135 4.01 16.94 -10.37
C ARG A 135 3.61 18.09 -9.44
N TYR A 136 2.82 17.80 -8.40
CA TYR A 136 2.40 18.81 -7.43
C TYR A 136 3.59 19.31 -6.59
N LEU A 137 4.52 18.43 -6.24
CA LEU A 137 5.74 18.80 -5.53
C LEU A 137 6.68 19.68 -6.37
N ASP A 138 6.82 19.40 -7.66
CA ASP A 138 7.63 20.22 -8.57
C ASP A 138 7.04 21.62 -8.69
N THR A 139 5.71 21.73 -8.76
CA THR A 139 4.99 23.01 -8.79
C THR A 139 5.14 23.76 -7.47
N LEU A 140 4.99 23.08 -6.33
CA LEU A 140 5.19 23.67 -5.00
C LEU A 140 6.63 24.19 -4.86
N ALA A 141 7.62 23.35 -5.15
CA ALA A 141 9.03 23.71 -5.03
C ALA A 141 9.41 24.90 -5.93
N GLY A 142 8.89 24.95 -7.16
CA GLY A 142 9.14 26.04 -8.10
C GLY A 142 8.56 27.40 -7.68
N HIS A 143 7.61 27.43 -6.76
CA HIS A 143 6.94 28.67 -6.31
C HIS A 143 7.25 29.07 -4.86
N LEU A 144 8.11 28.34 -4.13
CA LEU A 144 8.49 28.72 -2.74
C LEU A 144 9.22 30.06 -2.63
N GLY A 145 9.86 30.50 -3.72
CA GLY A 145 10.48 31.83 -3.81
C GLY A 145 9.48 32.99 -3.84
N ASP A 146 8.26 32.76 -4.38
CA ASP A 146 7.17 33.74 -4.41
C ASP A 146 6.68 34.00 -2.98
N GLU A 147 6.72 35.26 -2.55
CA GLU A 147 6.34 35.64 -1.20
C GLU A 147 4.87 35.33 -0.88
N ALA A 148 3.95 35.54 -1.82
CA ALA A 148 2.53 35.27 -1.61
C ALA A 148 2.27 33.77 -1.44
N PHE A 149 2.92 32.95 -2.27
CA PHE A 149 2.85 31.50 -2.17
C PHE A 149 3.46 31.01 -0.85
N ARG A 150 4.63 31.52 -0.49
CA ARG A 150 5.32 31.17 0.76
C ARG A 150 4.48 31.47 1.99
N ARG A 151 3.83 32.63 2.06
CA ARG A 151 2.92 32.97 3.18
C ARG A 151 1.78 31.96 3.29
N ARG A 152 1.18 31.56 2.16
CA ARG A 152 0.09 30.58 2.15
C ARG A 152 0.55 29.18 2.54
N TYR A 153 1.74 28.77 2.11
CA TYR A 153 2.35 27.52 2.57
C TYR A 153 2.57 27.51 4.09
N LEU A 154 3.13 28.59 4.65
CA LEU A 154 3.38 28.70 6.09
C LEU A 154 2.10 28.74 6.94
N ALA A 155 0.99 29.23 6.37
CA ALA A 155 -0.31 29.22 7.02
C ALA A 155 -1.08 27.89 6.85
N SER A 156 -0.61 27.00 5.98
CA SER A 156 -1.26 25.72 5.67
C SER A 156 -0.88 24.62 6.67
N GLY A 157 -1.49 23.44 6.51
CA GLY A 157 -1.00 22.23 7.15
C GLY A 157 0.42 21.83 6.70
N GLY A 158 0.95 22.31 5.57
CA GLY A 158 2.28 21.90 5.12
C GLY A 158 2.40 20.42 4.74
N LEU A 159 3.61 19.93 4.49
CA LEU A 159 3.84 18.59 3.96
C LEU A 159 3.93 17.51 5.07
N CYS A 160 3.44 16.30 4.78
CA CYS A 160 3.77 15.13 5.61
C CYS A 160 5.24 14.72 5.41
N LEU A 161 5.84 13.98 6.34
CA LEU A 161 7.25 13.59 6.28
C LEU A 161 7.67 12.93 4.95
N PRO A 162 6.88 12.00 4.36
CA PRO A 162 7.21 11.43 3.04
C PRO A 162 7.28 12.49 1.94
N HIS A 163 6.27 13.36 1.84
CA HIS A 163 6.24 14.41 0.81
C HIS A 163 7.23 15.55 1.09
N LEU A 164 7.53 15.83 2.36
CA LEU A 164 8.62 16.73 2.76
C LEU A 164 9.96 16.20 2.26
N THR A 165 10.23 14.91 2.48
CA THR A 165 11.47 14.27 2.02
C THR A 165 11.62 14.41 0.51
N MET A 166 10.54 14.15 -0.23
CA MET A 166 10.52 14.35 -1.69
C MET A 166 10.67 15.83 -2.10
N ALA A 167 10.10 16.77 -1.35
CA ALA A 167 10.21 18.21 -1.61
C ALA A 167 11.64 18.72 -1.39
N LEU A 168 12.31 18.28 -0.32
CA LEU A 168 13.68 18.67 0.02
C LEU A 168 14.70 18.31 -1.08
N GLU A 169 14.39 17.31 -1.90
CA GLU A 169 15.20 16.93 -3.05
C GLU A 169 15.03 17.88 -4.25
N ARG A 170 13.88 18.55 -4.34
CA ARG A 170 13.45 19.39 -5.46
C ARG A 170 13.78 20.87 -5.29
N VAL A 171 13.85 21.33 -4.04
CA VAL A 171 14.18 22.73 -3.75
C VAL A 171 15.66 23.04 -3.99
N ALA A 172 15.90 24.18 -4.65
CA ALA A 172 17.21 24.58 -5.13
C ALA A 172 18.09 25.15 -4.02
N THR A 173 17.51 25.93 -3.10
CA THR A 173 18.28 26.75 -2.16
C THR A 173 18.27 26.22 -0.72
N ARG A 174 19.28 26.60 0.07
CA ARG A 174 19.32 26.29 1.51
C ARG A 174 18.19 26.95 2.30
N PRO A 175 17.84 28.23 2.06
CA PRO A 175 16.71 28.86 2.76
C PRO A 175 15.37 28.16 2.53
N GLU A 176 15.08 27.71 1.30
CA GLU A 176 13.84 26.96 1.02
C GLU A 176 13.79 25.61 1.76
N ARG A 177 14.93 24.91 1.86
CA ARG A 177 15.03 23.67 2.65
C ARG A 177 14.78 23.94 4.13
N GLY A 178 15.37 25.00 4.68
CA GLY A 178 15.16 25.43 6.06
C GLY A 178 13.69 25.70 6.33
N LEU A 179 13.05 26.49 5.46
CA LEU A 179 11.63 26.81 5.55
C LEU A 179 10.73 25.58 5.57
N LEU A 180 10.95 24.62 4.67
CA LEU A 180 10.16 23.39 4.61
C LEU A 180 10.33 22.54 5.88
N ALA A 181 11.56 22.41 6.38
CA ALA A 181 11.86 21.66 7.59
C ALA A 181 11.29 22.34 8.84
N GLU A 182 11.41 23.66 8.95
CA GLU A 182 10.88 24.48 10.05
C GLU A 182 9.36 24.39 10.14
N ALA A 183 8.67 24.57 9.01
CA ALA A 183 7.22 24.44 8.94
C ALA A 183 6.74 23.04 9.39
N PHE A 184 7.46 21.99 8.98
CA PHE A 184 7.15 20.63 9.40
C PHE A 184 7.37 20.40 10.90
N VAL A 185 8.51 20.83 11.44
CA VAL A 185 8.82 20.69 12.88
C VAL A 185 7.79 21.43 13.73
N ALA A 186 7.44 22.66 13.35
CA ALA A 186 6.42 23.44 14.03
C ALA A 186 5.06 22.72 14.05
N ARG A 187 4.63 22.17 12.91
CA ARG A 187 3.40 21.38 12.82
C ARG A 187 3.43 20.14 13.71
N VAL A 188 4.48 19.33 13.62
CA VAL A 188 4.56 18.08 14.40
C VAL A 188 4.61 18.36 15.90
N ALA A 189 5.29 19.43 16.32
CA ALA A 189 5.30 19.85 17.72
C ALA A 189 3.90 20.26 18.21
N SER A 190 3.12 21.00 17.41
CA SER A 190 1.73 21.34 17.73
C SER A 190 0.85 20.09 17.85
N LEU A 191 0.88 19.23 16.84
CA LEU A 191 0.06 18.01 16.80
C LEU A 191 0.44 17.00 17.91
N ALA A 192 1.68 17.01 18.38
CA ALA A 192 2.12 16.14 19.46
C ALA A 192 1.52 16.53 20.82
N VAL A 193 1.11 17.79 21.03
CA VAL A 193 0.43 18.23 22.26
C VAL A 193 -1.09 18.13 22.16
N GLU A 194 -1.64 18.09 20.95
CA GLU A 194 -3.06 17.88 20.70
C GLU A 194 -3.45 16.39 20.88
N ASP A 195 -4.73 16.12 21.18
CA ASP A 195 -5.30 14.77 21.24
C ASP A 195 -5.82 14.29 19.86
N ASP A 196 -5.24 14.80 18.77
CA ASP A 196 -5.57 14.41 17.39
C ASP A 196 -4.55 13.41 16.81
N ALA A 197 -4.76 12.13 17.15
CA ALA A 197 -3.92 11.05 16.67
C ALA A 197 -3.91 10.92 15.13
N ALA A 198 -5.03 11.23 14.48
CA ALA A 198 -5.17 11.07 13.03
C ALA A 198 -4.35 12.12 12.27
N SER A 199 -4.41 13.39 12.69
CA SER A 199 -3.60 14.45 12.11
C SER A 199 -2.11 14.24 12.36
N LEU A 200 -1.73 13.73 13.54
CA LEU A 200 -0.34 13.38 13.85
C LEU A 200 0.16 12.25 12.96
N VAL A 201 -0.62 11.18 12.79
CA VAL A 201 -0.31 10.09 11.84
C VAL A 201 -0.22 10.63 10.42
N GLU A 202 -1.15 11.47 9.98
CA GLU A 202 -1.08 12.07 8.65
C GLU A 202 0.21 12.88 8.45
N ALA A 203 0.63 13.67 9.44
CA ALA A 203 1.88 14.42 9.37
C ALA A 203 3.10 13.48 9.28
N MET A 204 3.11 12.38 10.04
CA MET A 204 4.24 11.47 10.13
C MET A 204 4.38 10.52 8.93
N VAL A 205 3.28 9.99 8.40
CA VAL A 205 3.31 8.95 7.35
C VAL A 205 2.44 9.27 6.13
N GLY A 206 1.83 10.45 6.09
CA GLY A 206 0.89 10.85 5.05
C GLY A 206 -0.52 10.28 5.27
N LYS A 207 -1.49 10.78 4.51
CA LYS A 207 -2.86 10.27 4.52
C LYS A 207 -2.86 8.80 4.08
N GLU A 208 -3.81 8.00 4.61
CA GLU A 208 -3.87 6.58 4.29
C GLU A 208 -3.91 6.37 2.78
N GLY A 209 -2.98 5.56 2.28
CA GLY A 209 -2.90 5.24 0.87
C GLY A 209 -2.35 6.34 -0.04
N ALA A 210 -2.06 7.53 0.48
CA ALA A 210 -1.57 8.68 -0.29
C ALA A 210 -0.05 8.68 -0.53
N VAL A 211 0.64 7.67 0.00
CA VAL A 211 2.09 7.51 -0.12
C VAL A 211 2.36 6.13 -0.68
N ARG A 212 3.10 6.07 -1.79
CA ARG A 212 3.53 4.81 -2.37
C ARG A 212 4.51 4.13 -1.40
N MET A 213 4.08 3.01 -0.82
CA MET A 213 4.96 2.18 -0.02
C MET A 213 5.91 1.37 -0.91
N GLY A 214 7.20 1.36 -0.57
CA GLY A 214 8.15 0.41 -1.13
C GLY A 214 7.83 -1.02 -0.68
N ARG A 215 8.29 -2.03 -1.45
CA ARG A 215 8.26 -3.43 -0.99
C ARG A 215 9.07 -3.55 0.31
N PRO A 216 8.61 -4.31 1.31
CA PRO A 216 9.40 -4.50 2.53
C PRO A 216 10.75 -5.13 2.18
N ALA A 217 11.80 -4.69 2.87
CA ALA A 217 13.08 -5.39 2.86
C ALA A 217 12.88 -6.81 3.42
N ALA A 218 13.74 -7.74 2.99
CA ALA A 218 13.68 -9.17 3.36
C ALA A 218 13.46 -9.37 4.87
N PRO A 219 12.80 -10.47 5.29
CA PRO A 219 12.44 -10.68 6.68
C PRO A 219 13.67 -10.62 7.59
N LEU A 220 13.51 -9.98 8.76
CA LEU A 220 14.43 -10.18 9.87
C LEU A 220 14.46 -11.69 10.19
N ALA A 221 15.65 -12.21 10.51
CA ALA A 221 15.79 -13.55 11.06
C ALA A 221 14.79 -13.71 12.21
N GLU A 222 14.09 -14.85 12.23
CA GLU A 222 13.06 -15.19 13.22
C GLU A 222 13.61 -14.94 14.64
N GLN A 223 13.24 -13.80 15.24
CA GLN A 223 13.49 -13.54 16.65
C GLN A 223 12.16 -13.51 17.39
N GLU A 224 12.01 -14.58 18.18
CA GLU A 224 11.28 -14.76 19.44
C GLU A 224 9.74 -14.58 19.46
N GLY A 225 9.08 -15.65 19.93
CA GLY A 225 7.73 -15.58 20.54
C GLY A 225 6.54 -15.98 19.68
N ALA A 226 6.74 -16.45 18.44
CA ALA A 226 5.64 -16.80 17.56
C ALA A 226 5.12 -18.23 17.84
N ARG A 227 3.99 -18.32 18.56
CA ARG A 227 3.06 -19.48 18.67
C ARG A 227 3.11 -20.42 17.47
N GLY A 228 2.88 -21.73 17.60
CA GLY A 228 2.92 -22.67 16.46
C GLY A 228 2.00 -22.30 15.28
N GLY A 229 2.27 -22.78 14.06
CA GLY A 229 1.43 -22.52 12.88
C GLY A 229 -0.06 -22.89 13.08
N GLN A 230 -0.30 -23.84 14.00
CA GLN A 230 -1.61 -24.33 14.43
C GLN A 230 -2.47 -23.28 15.14
N GLU A 231 -1.87 -22.29 15.83
CA GLU A 231 -2.63 -21.25 16.56
C GLU A 231 -3.10 -20.08 15.67
N LEU A 232 -2.64 -20.00 14.41
CA LEU A 232 -2.98 -18.88 13.51
C LEU A 232 -4.39 -18.98 12.93
N PHE A 233 -4.91 -20.20 12.80
CA PHE A 233 -6.20 -20.45 12.16
C PHE A 233 -7.38 -20.51 13.16
N GLY A 234 -7.15 -20.47 14.48
CA GLY A 234 -8.22 -20.49 15.50
C GLY A 234 -9.15 -21.72 15.42
N ASP A 235 -10.28 -21.68 16.12
CA ASP A 235 -11.26 -22.77 16.15
C ASP A 235 -12.11 -22.84 14.86
N ARG A 236 -12.52 -24.07 14.51
CA ARG A 236 -13.01 -24.47 13.17
C ARG A 236 -14.28 -23.75 12.67
N GLU A 237 -15.15 -23.26 13.55
CA GLU A 237 -16.51 -22.79 13.20
C GLU A 237 -16.57 -21.34 12.68
N GLU A 238 -15.60 -20.48 12.95
CA GLU A 238 -15.56 -19.10 12.44
C GLU A 238 -14.80 -18.94 11.10
N SER A 239 -14.45 -20.07 10.46
CA SER A 239 -13.45 -20.09 9.38
C SER A 239 -13.95 -19.52 8.04
N SER A 240 -13.59 -18.26 7.76
CA SER A 240 -13.37 -17.72 6.40
C SER A 240 -14.50 -17.89 5.37
N GLN A 241 -15.78 -17.67 5.73
CA GLN A 241 -16.91 -17.69 4.78
C GLN A 241 -16.53 -17.04 3.42
N GLY A 242 -16.27 -17.86 2.38
CA GLY A 242 -15.82 -17.42 1.05
C GLY A 242 -14.43 -16.74 0.90
N GLN A 243 -13.55 -16.71 1.91
CA GLN A 243 -12.29 -15.95 1.86
C GLN A 243 -11.02 -16.81 1.80
N CYS A 244 -9.93 -16.23 1.28
CA CYS A 244 -8.60 -16.85 1.30
C CYS A 244 -8.11 -17.11 2.74
N ALA A 245 -7.82 -18.37 3.07
CA ALA A 245 -7.40 -18.79 4.40
C ALA A 245 -6.14 -18.05 4.90
N VAL A 246 -5.17 -17.81 4.01
CA VAL A 246 -3.93 -17.08 4.34
C VAL A 246 -4.23 -15.61 4.64
N CYS A 247 -5.07 -14.94 3.83
CA CYS A 247 -5.48 -13.55 4.10
C CYS A 247 -6.10 -13.39 5.48
N TRP A 248 -6.96 -14.32 5.86
CA TRP A 248 -7.67 -14.30 7.13
C TRP A 248 -6.73 -14.53 8.32
N ALA A 249 -5.86 -15.56 8.25
CA ALA A 249 -4.88 -15.85 9.30
C ALA A 249 -3.90 -14.68 9.51
N VAL A 250 -3.39 -14.10 8.42
CA VAL A 250 -2.49 -12.94 8.46
C VAL A 250 -3.21 -11.72 9.03
N GLY A 251 -4.43 -11.47 8.60
CA GLY A 251 -5.28 -10.36 9.06
C GLY A 251 -5.41 -10.36 10.59
N ARG A 252 -5.84 -11.46 11.19
CA ARG A 252 -5.97 -11.58 12.65
C ARG A 252 -4.62 -11.52 13.37
N GLY A 253 -3.60 -12.18 12.82
CA GLY A 253 -2.26 -12.24 13.41
C GLY A 253 -1.63 -10.86 13.56
N ILE A 254 -1.68 -10.04 12.51
CA ILE A 254 -1.08 -8.70 12.54
C ILE A 254 -1.90 -7.71 13.39
N ASP A 255 -3.23 -7.84 13.46
CA ASP A 255 -4.05 -7.01 14.37
C ASP A 255 -3.72 -7.30 15.83
N GLY A 256 -3.61 -8.57 16.18
CA GLY A 256 -3.18 -8.99 17.51
C GLY A 256 -1.78 -8.49 17.85
N TRP A 257 -0.86 -8.52 16.89
CA TRP A 257 0.49 -8.00 17.06
C TRP A 257 0.49 -6.48 17.27
N LEU A 258 -0.24 -5.71 16.47
CA LEU A 258 -0.32 -4.25 16.58
C LEU A 258 -0.90 -3.80 17.94
N ARG A 259 -1.93 -4.49 18.43
CA ARG A 259 -2.50 -4.22 19.77
C ARG A 259 -1.47 -4.41 20.88
N ARG A 260 -0.71 -5.51 20.86
CA ARG A 260 0.37 -5.76 21.84
C ARG A 260 1.51 -4.76 21.69
N TRP A 261 1.86 -4.40 20.46
CA TRP A 261 2.89 -3.41 20.18
C TRP A 261 2.55 -2.02 20.75
N ALA A 262 1.29 -1.56 20.60
CA ALA A 262 0.85 -0.32 21.23
C ALA A 262 0.88 -0.41 22.77
N ALA A 263 0.44 -1.52 23.34
CA ALA A 263 0.40 -1.72 24.79
C ALA A 263 1.80 -1.76 25.44
N ALA A 264 2.82 -2.27 24.73
CA ALA A 264 4.18 -2.44 25.25
C ALA A 264 5.05 -1.16 25.16
N TRP A 265 4.60 -0.11 24.45
CA TRP A 265 5.37 1.12 24.27
C TRP A 265 5.77 1.83 25.58
N PRO A 266 4.90 1.91 26.62
CA PRO A 266 5.27 2.53 27.89
C PRO A 266 6.40 1.82 28.64
N GLU A 267 6.57 0.51 28.43
CA GLU A 267 7.51 -0.34 29.18
C GLU A 267 8.93 -0.36 28.56
N ALA A 268 9.06 -0.13 27.25
CA ALA A 268 10.34 -0.20 26.52
C ALA A 268 11.22 1.06 26.62
N GLY A 269 10.82 2.04 27.43
CA GLY A 269 11.62 3.23 27.70
C GLY A 269 11.26 4.43 26.83
N ALA A 270 10.47 5.33 27.40
CA ALA A 270 10.64 6.76 27.22
C ALA A 270 11.94 7.24 27.88
N GLN A 271 13.07 6.54 27.68
CA GLN A 271 14.38 7.07 28.03
C GLN A 271 14.69 8.16 27.01
N GLU A 272 14.73 9.40 27.49
CA GLU A 272 15.04 10.59 26.72
C GLU A 272 16.33 10.40 25.92
N GLY A 273 16.22 10.20 24.60
CA GLY A 273 17.35 10.39 23.69
C GLY A 273 17.64 9.29 22.67
N ASP A 274 17.27 8.02 22.93
CA ASP A 274 17.83 6.88 22.16
C ASP A 274 16.82 6.11 21.29
N GLY A 275 15.55 6.52 21.26
CA GLY A 275 14.55 5.93 20.36
C GLY A 275 14.81 6.22 18.88
N PRO A 276 14.37 5.35 17.94
CA PRO A 276 14.57 5.58 16.51
C PRO A 276 13.98 6.93 16.09
N ALA A 277 14.77 7.74 15.36
CA ALA A 277 14.41 9.10 14.94
C ALA A 277 13.27 9.18 13.89
N TRP A 278 12.55 8.08 13.66
CA TRP A 278 11.66 7.87 12.52
C TRP A 278 10.43 7.08 12.95
N PRO A 279 9.29 7.22 12.25
CA PRO A 279 8.13 6.37 12.52
C PRO A 279 8.52 4.90 12.40
N ALA A 280 8.32 4.14 13.48
CA ALA A 280 8.61 2.72 13.51
C ALA A 280 7.68 1.95 12.55
N LEU A 281 6.43 2.41 12.37
CA LEU A 281 5.47 1.80 11.47
C LEU A 281 5.30 2.59 10.18
N CYS A 282 5.04 1.87 9.09
CA CYS A 282 4.79 2.47 7.79
C CYS A 282 3.38 3.08 7.68
N ASN A 283 3.08 3.81 6.59
CA ASN A 283 1.75 4.39 6.33
C ASN A 283 0.63 3.37 6.60
N ARG A 284 0.70 2.21 5.95
CA ARG A 284 -0.30 1.13 6.09
C ARG A 284 -0.47 0.66 7.53
N HIS A 285 0.63 0.39 8.24
CA HIS A 285 0.56 -0.20 9.57
C HIS A 285 0.27 0.81 10.68
N LEU A 286 0.63 2.08 10.49
CA LEU A 286 0.29 3.13 11.45
C LEU A 286 -1.18 3.52 11.37
N TRP A 287 -1.75 3.62 10.16
CA TRP A 287 -3.20 3.78 9.99
C TRP A 287 -3.98 2.55 10.47
N ARG A 288 -3.46 1.33 10.24
CA ARG A 288 -4.04 0.11 10.81
C ARG A 288 -3.99 0.11 12.33
N LEU A 289 -2.89 0.54 12.94
CA LEU A 289 -2.76 0.66 14.39
C LEU A 289 -3.88 1.52 14.99
N LEU A 290 -4.13 2.70 14.41
CA LEU A 290 -5.22 3.59 14.85
C LEU A 290 -6.58 2.90 14.83
N ARG A 291 -6.88 2.10 13.80
CA ARG A 291 -8.14 1.35 13.72
C ARG A 291 -8.26 0.25 14.76
N VAL A 292 -7.18 -0.50 15.01
CA VAL A 292 -7.25 -1.76 15.78
C VAL A 292 -6.95 -1.61 17.26
N ALA A 293 -6.20 -0.58 17.64
CA ALA A 293 -5.86 -0.24 19.01
C ALA A 293 -6.61 1.01 19.51
N GLY A 294 -7.11 1.85 18.60
CA GLY A 294 -7.75 3.13 18.93
C GLY A 294 -6.74 4.25 19.19
N ALA A 295 -7.22 5.50 19.10
CA ALA A 295 -6.39 6.69 19.27
C ALA A 295 -5.71 6.74 20.64
N SER A 296 -6.45 6.47 21.72
CA SER A 296 -5.94 6.52 23.10
C SER A 296 -4.73 5.60 23.32
N ALA A 297 -4.78 4.36 22.83
CA ALA A 297 -3.68 3.41 22.97
C ALA A 297 -2.48 3.73 22.05
N ALA A 298 -2.71 4.38 20.92
CA ALA A 298 -1.64 4.71 19.96
C ALA A 298 -0.90 6.02 20.27
N LEU A 299 -1.59 7.01 20.86
CA LEU A 299 -1.09 8.37 21.09
C LEU A 299 0.26 8.44 21.83
N PRO A 300 0.50 7.72 22.94
CA PRO A 300 1.78 7.78 23.64
C PRO A 300 2.97 7.43 22.74
N SER A 301 2.81 6.39 21.92
CA SER A 301 3.82 5.96 20.95
C SER A 301 4.05 6.98 19.84
N LEU A 302 2.96 7.55 19.32
CA LEU A 302 3.02 8.57 18.27
C LEU A 302 3.73 9.83 18.76
N ARG A 303 3.42 10.30 19.97
CA ARG A 303 4.04 11.49 20.57
C ARG A 303 5.55 11.32 20.75
N GLY A 304 5.99 10.16 21.27
CA GLY A 304 7.42 9.88 21.46
C GLY A 304 8.20 9.88 20.14
N GLN A 305 7.63 9.30 19.08
CA GLN A 305 8.21 9.30 17.74
C GLN A 305 8.23 10.72 17.13
N ALA A 306 7.14 11.47 17.27
CA ALA A 306 7.01 12.84 16.79
C ALA A 306 8.04 13.79 17.43
N GLN A 307 8.23 13.71 18.75
CA GLN A 307 9.22 14.50 19.47
C GLN A 307 10.66 14.17 19.03
N SER A 308 10.95 12.88 18.83
CA SER A 308 12.28 12.43 18.36
C SER A 308 12.58 12.94 16.95
N LEU A 309 11.59 12.90 16.06
CA LEU A 309 11.69 13.44 14.71
C LEU A 309 11.87 14.96 14.71
N ALA A 310 11.11 15.68 15.54
CA ALA A 310 11.21 17.14 15.67
C ALA A 310 12.61 17.57 16.14
N ARG A 311 13.22 16.85 17.10
CA ARG A 311 14.60 17.09 17.55
C ARG A 311 15.61 16.86 16.42
N ALA A 312 15.43 15.81 15.62
CA ALA A 312 16.33 15.48 14.52
C ALA A 312 16.32 16.52 13.38
N LEU A 313 15.18 17.19 13.16
CA LEU A 313 14.98 18.14 12.07
C LEU A 313 15.15 19.63 12.47
N HIS A 314 15.42 19.93 13.74
CA HIS A 314 15.43 21.31 14.26
C HIS A 314 16.56 22.21 13.68
N PRO A 315 16.31 23.53 13.42
CA PRO A 315 17.25 24.47 12.78
C PRO A 315 18.57 24.73 13.49
N ARG A 316 18.62 24.71 14.83
CA ARG A 316 19.90 24.83 15.56
C ARG A 316 20.85 23.66 15.25
N SER A 317 20.31 22.49 14.92
CA SER A 317 21.05 21.35 14.38
C SER A 317 21.41 21.52 12.90
N LEU A 318 20.72 22.41 12.17
CA LEU A 318 20.98 22.80 10.78
C LEU A 318 22.06 23.90 10.65
N GLN A 319 22.16 24.82 11.62
CA GLN A 319 23.07 25.97 11.61
C GLN A 319 24.48 25.66 12.18
N ALA A 320 24.62 24.63 13.02
CA ALA A 320 25.91 24.21 13.57
C ALA A 320 26.73 23.44 12.52
N GLY A 321 27.66 24.14 11.87
CA GLY A 321 28.85 23.65 11.15
C GLY A 321 28.88 22.16 10.79
N ARG A 322 28.27 21.82 9.64
CA ARG A 322 28.71 20.77 8.70
C ARG A 322 27.74 20.74 7.52
N ALA A 323 27.97 21.63 6.55
CA ALA A 323 27.38 21.54 5.21
C ALA A 323 27.67 20.19 4.52
N GLU A 324 28.62 19.40 5.05
CA GLU A 324 28.92 18.03 4.67
C GLU A 324 28.02 16.97 5.34
N ARG A 325 27.45 17.22 6.53
CA ARG A 325 26.50 16.28 7.18
C ARG A 325 25.19 16.18 6.40
N TRP A 326 24.74 17.28 5.80
CA TRP A 326 23.53 17.29 4.96
C TRP A 326 23.78 16.78 3.55
N ARG A 327 25.00 16.93 2.99
CA ARG A 327 25.39 16.15 1.80
C ARG A 327 25.50 14.66 2.14
N GLY A 328 25.95 14.28 3.33
CA GLY A 328 25.95 12.90 3.80
C GLY A 328 24.54 12.33 3.93
N LEU A 329 23.63 13.02 4.61
CA LEU A 329 22.26 12.57 4.83
C LEU A 329 21.43 12.62 3.53
N LEU A 330 21.46 13.73 2.78
CA LEU A 330 20.73 13.88 1.52
C LEU A 330 21.40 13.18 0.34
N ALA A 331 22.72 12.91 0.34
CA ALA A 331 23.36 12.06 -0.68
C ALA A 331 23.41 10.58 -0.28
N SER A 332 23.24 10.22 0.99
CA SER A 332 22.83 8.87 1.36
C SER A 332 21.39 8.63 0.94
N LEU A 333 20.48 9.59 1.16
CA LEU A 333 19.10 9.57 0.65
C LEU A 333 19.07 9.58 -0.90
N ARG A 334 19.77 10.49 -1.59
CA ARG A 334 19.84 10.57 -3.06
C ARG A 334 20.62 9.43 -3.71
N ARG A 335 21.77 8.95 -3.19
CA ARG A 335 22.45 7.76 -3.76
C ARG A 335 21.65 6.49 -3.48
N ALA A 336 20.94 6.44 -2.36
CA ALA A 336 19.97 5.39 -2.09
C ALA A 336 18.77 5.43 -3.04
N MET A 337 18.27 6.63 -3.39
CA MET A 337 17.12 6.82 -4.28
C MET A 337 17.45 6.81 -5.79
N ALA A 338 18.66 7.20 -6.19
CA ALA A 338 19.04 7.41 -7.60
C ALA A 338 19.93 6.33 -8.22
N ALA A 339 20.66 5.52 -7.44
CA ALA A 339 21.65 4.60 -8.04
C ALA A 339 21.09 3.21 -8.40
N LYS A 340 20.13 2.66 -7.65
CA LYS A 340 19.66 1.26 -7.79
C LYS A 340 18.25 1.14 -7.20
N GLY A 341 17.24 0.78 -8.01
CA GLY A 341 15.85 0.68 -7.57
C GLY A 341 15.67 0.07 -6.18
N GLY A 342 14.93 0.76 -5.31
CA GLY A 342 14.37 0.30 -4.02
C GLY A 342 15.33 -0.16 -2.90
N GLY A 343 16.50 -0.73 -3.20
CA GLY A 343 17.26 -1.57 -2.25
C GLY A 343 18.30 -0.86 -1.39
N ALA A 344 18.78 0.32 -1.76
CA ALA A 344 19.74 1.08 -0.95
C ALA A 344 19.06 2.03 0.05
N VAL A 345 17.83 2.50 -0.27
CA VAL A 345 16.97 3.21 0.69
C VAL A 345 16.61 2.27 1.82
N GLY A 346 16.31 0.99 1.53
CA GLY A 346 16.10 -0.04 2.54
C GLY A 346 17.32 -0.39 3.42
N ARG A 347 18.54 0.05 3.07
CA ARG A 347 19.75 -0.13 3.91
C ARG A 347 20.11 1.10 4.73
N ALA A 348 19.87 2.31 4.23
CA ALA A 348 19.95 3.54 5.04
C ALA A 348 18.73 3.72 5.97
N LEU A 349 17.54 3.29 5.53
CA LEU A 349 16.37 2.98 6.34
C LEU A 349 16.42 1.57 6.93
N GLY A 350 17.53 0.85 6.79
CA GLY A 350 17.76 -0.47 7.40
C GLY A 350 17.87 -0.42 8.92
N ALA A 351 17.90 0.78 9.50
CA ALA A 351 17.65 1.01 10.93
C ALA A 351 16.16 1.25 11.28
N ASN A 352 15.27 1.44 10.29
CA ASN A 352 13.81 1.59 10.45
C ASN A 352 13.06 0.68 9.47
N TYR A 353 13.33 -0.61 9.60
CA TYR A 353 12.45 -1.67 9.14
C TYR A 353 11.09 -1.51 9.84
N CYS A 354 9.98 -1.57 9.09
CA CYS A 354 8.67 -1.59 9.72
C CYS A 354 8.45 -2.96 10.39
N PRO A 355 8.41 -3.06 11.73
CA PRO A 355 8.26 -4.32 12.45
C PRO A 355 6.96 -5.05 12.13
N ALA A 356 5.91 -4.29 11.83
CA ALA A 356 4.66 -4.86 11.35
C ALA A 356 4.79 -5.47 9.94
N CYS A 357 5.64 -4.92 9.05
CA CYS A 357 5.81 -5.45 7.70
C CYS A 357 6.45 -6.84 7.66
N ALA A 358 7.57 -7.11 8.36
CA ALA A 358 8.07 -8.50 8.36
C ALA A 358 7.37 -9.39 9.37
N MET A 359 6.67 -8.87 10.38
CA MET A 359 5.69 -9.69 11.10
C MET A 359 4.59 -10.19 10.15
N GLU A 360 4.01 -9.30 9.34
CA GLU A 360 3.03 -9.67 8.30
C GLU A 360 3.62 -10.69 7.32
N ALA A 361 4.84 -10.46 6.80
CA ALA A 361 5.49 -11.41 5.89
C ALA A 361 5.80 -12.78 6.53
N ALA A 362 6.18 -12.80 7.81
CA ALA A 362 6.41 -14.03 8.56
C ALA A 362 5.10 -14.81 8.77
N LEU A 363 4.02 -14.10 9.12
CA LEU A 363 2.67 -14.68 9.22
C LEU A 363 2.21 -15.23 7.87
N GLU A 364 2.40 -14.49 6.77
CA GLU A 364 2.08 -14.92 5.40
C GLU A 364 2.80 -16.21 5.05
N ARG A 365 4.13 -16.25 5.26
CA ARG A 365 4.95 -17.43 4.97
C ARG A 365 4.51 -18.65 5.77
N ARG A 366 4.28 -18.49 7.07
CA ARG A 366 3.85 -19.58 7.95
C ARG A 366 2.47 -20.12 7.58
N ALA A 367 1.51 -19.23 7.33
CA ALA A 367 0.17 -19.63 6.92
C ALA A 367 0.17 -20.31 5.54
N ALA A 368 0.97 -19.81 4.58
CA ALA A 368 1.12 -20.46 3.28
C ALA A 368 1.79 -21.84 3.37
N LEU A 369 2.82 -22.00 4.22
CA LEU A 369 3.45 -23.31 4.47
C LEU A 369 2.45 -24.33 5.03
N ALA A 370 1.61 -23.91 5.99
CA ALA A 370 0.58 -24.79 6.55
C ALA A 370 -0.42 -25.27 5.48
N VAL A 371 -0.79 -24.39 4.54
CA VAL A 371 -1.63 -24.77 3.38
C VAL A 371 -0.91 -25.74 2.44
N VAL A 372 0.37 -25.53 2.16
CA VAL A 372 1.19 -26.40 1.29
C VAL A 372 1.41 -27.79 1.90
N ALA A 373 1.64 -27.86 3.22
CA ALA A 373 1.86 -29.10 3.94
C ALA A 373 0.62 -30.00 4.00
N GLY A 374 -0.58 -29.42 3.85
CA GLY A 374 -1.83 -30.17 3.98
C GLY A 374 -2.10 -30.65 5.40
N ASP A 375 -1.54 -29.98 6.41
CA ASP A 375 -1.71 -30.31 7.83
C ASP A 375 -3.21 -30.36 8.16
N GLY A 376 -3.77 -31.55 8.40
CA GLY A 376 -5.21 -31.86 8.51
C GLY A 376 -6.02 -31.15 9.62
N ARG A 377 -5.50 -30.06 10.19
CA ARG A 377 -6.19 -29.14 11.11
C ARG A 377 -6.34 -27.72 10.55
N VAL A 378 -5.49 -27.29 9.60
CA VAL A 378 -6.01 -26.46 8.51
C VAL A 378 -6.92 -27.44 7.81
N ALA A 379 -8.22 -27.39 8.10
CA ALA A 379 -9.14 -28.24 7.39
C ALA A 379 -8.69 -28.20 5.92
N ALA A 380 -8.55 -29.36 5.27
CA ALA A 380 -8.95 -29.39 3.88
C ALA A 380 -10.25 -28.58 3.91
N PRO A 381 -10.27 -27.32 3.42
CA PRO A 381 -11.52 -26.59 3.43
C PRO A 381 -12.45 -27.59 2.79
N GLU A 382 -13.56 -27.91 3.45
CA GLU A 382 -14.63 -28.67 2.81
C GLU A 382 -14.58 -28.31 1.34
N VAL A 383 -14.28 -29.30 0.50
CA VAL A 383 -14.26 -29.21 -0.96
C VAL A 383 -14.47 -27.77 -1.48
N GLY A 384 -13.40 -26.98 -1.68
CA GLY A 384 -13.48 -25.77 -2.54
C GLY A 384 -13.38 -24.36 -1.93
N LYS A 385 -12.24 -23.95 -1.35
CA LYS A 385 -11.89 -22.51 -1.30
C LYS A 385 -10.46 -22.25 -1.80
N ALA A 386 -10.33 -21.46 -2.86
CA ALA A 386 -9.06 -21.11 -3.48
C ALA A 386 -8.27 -20.05 -2.69
N LEU A 387 -6.95 -20.00 -2.93
CA LEU A 387 -6.09 -18.94 -2.40
C LEU A 387 -6.22 -17.71 -3.30
N CYS A 388 -6.15 -16.50 -2.75
CA CYS A 388 -6.03 -15.34 -3.63
C CYS A 388 -4.69 -15.42 -4.41
N VAL A 389 -4.62 -14.82 -5.60
CA VAL A 389 -3.45 -14.88 -6.48
C VAL A 389 -2.13 -14.54 -5.77
N PRO A 390 -2.03 -13.50 -4.92
CA PRO A 390 -0.81 -13.23 -4.15
C PRO A 390 -0.37 -14.40 -3.26
N HIS A 391 -1.31 -15.08 -2.61
CA HIS A 391 -1.03 -16.20 -1.71
C HIS A 391 -0.88 -17.53 -2.44
N LEU A 392 -1.56 -17.73 -3.58
CA LEU A 392 -1.26 -18.83 -4.48
C LEU A 392 0.18 -18.76 -4.96
N ARG A 393 0.63 -17.57 -5.39
CA ARG A 393 2.02 -17.34 -5.81
C ARG A 393 3.02 -17.68 -4.69
N LEU A 394 2.72 -17.25 -3.46
CA LEU A 394 3.55 -17.56 -2.30
C LEU A 394 3.58 -19.07 -2.04
N ALA A 395 2.43 -19.74 -2.03
CA ALA A 395 2.31 -21.18 -1.81
C ALA A 395 3.03 -21.99 -2.90
N LEU A 396 2.89 -21.63 -4.18
CA LEU A 396 3.62 -22.25 -5.29
C LEU A 396 5.14 -22.10 -5.15
N GLY A 397 5.62 -20.97 -4.63
CA GLY A 397 7.03 -20.75 -4.34
C GLY A 397 7.55 -21.53 -3.11
N LEU A 398 6.65 -22.02 -2.26
CA LEU A 398 6.96 -22.82 -1.07
C LEU A 398 6.73 -24.32 -1.27
N ALA A 399 6.05 -24.72 -2.35
CA ALA A 399 5.82 -26.11 -2.71
C ALA A 399 7.16 -26.83 -2.93
N THR A 400 7.35 -27.95 -2.24
CA THR A 400 8.57 -28.76 -2.33
C THR A 400 8.43 -29.90 -3.34
N THR A 401 7.19 -30.26 -3.70
CA THR A 401 6.91 -31.33 -4.67
C THR A 401 6.06 -30.82 -5.85
N PRO A 402 6.19 -31.43 -7.05
CA PRO A 402 5.32 -31.12 -8.17
C PRO A 402 3.84 -31.37 -7.88
N ALA A 403 3.51 -32.41 -7.10
CA ALA A 403 2.13 -32.75 -6.74
C ALA A 403 1.47 -31.66 -5.89
N GLN A 404 2.20 -31.03 -4.95
CA GLN A 404 1.69 -29.89 -4.19
C GLN A 404 1.38 -28.71 -5.11
N ALA A 405 2.28 -28.39 -6.03
CA ALA A 405 2.09 -27.28 -6.95
C ALA A 405 0.92 -27.52 -7.93
N GLU A 406 0.78 -28.76 -8.42
CA GLU A 406 -0.32 -29.17 -9.30
C GLU A 406 -1.67 -29.07 -8.58
N LEU A 407 -1.78 -29.57 -7.35
CA LEU A 407 -3.00 -29.45 -6.55
C LEU A 407 -3.42 -28.00 -6.30
N LEU A 408 -2.45 -27.12 -5.98
CA LEU A 408 -2.70 -25.69 -5.79
C LEU A 408 -3.21 -25.03 -7.08
N ALA A 409 -2.59 -25.34 -8.22
CA ALA A 409 -2.96 -24.78 -9.51
C ALA A 409 -4.34 -25.27 -9.99
N LEU A 410 -4.65 -26.57 -9.86
CA LEU A 410 -5.93 -27.14 -10.26
C LEU A 410 -7.10 -26.52 -9.47
N ARG A 411 -6.94 -26.37 -8.15
CA ARG A 411 -7.93 -25.70 -7.30
C ARG A 411 -8.18 -24.26 -7.71
N GLU A 412 -7.13 -23.53 -8.05
CA GLU A 412 -7.26 -22.15 -8.54
C GLU A 412 -7.99 -22.09 -9.89
N VAL A 413 -7.67 -23.00 -10.81
CA VAL A 413 -8.33 -23.10 -12.12
C VAL A 413 -9.83 -23.34 -11.96
N GLU A 414 -10.23 -24.24 -11.07
CA GLU A 414 -11.65 -24.50 -10.77
C GLU A 414 -12.35 -23.26 -10.22
N ALA A 415 -11.75 -22.58 -9.24
CA ALA A 415 -12.32 -21.38 -8.65
C ALA A 415 -12.44 -20.21 -9.63
N LEU A 416 -11.41 -19.96 -10.46
CA LEU A 416 -11.44 -18.89 -11.46
C LEU A 416 -12.45 -19.18 -12.58
N ARG A 417 -12.65 -20.47 -12.95
CA ARG A 417 -13.70 -20.86 -13.91
C ARG A 417 -15.09 -20.61 -13.34
N ALA A 418 -15.36 -21.06 -12.12
CA ALA A 418 -16.63 -20.86 -11.46
C ALA A 418 -16.96 -19.36 -11.32
N LEU A 419 -16.00 -18.59 -10.81
CA LEU A 419 -16.13 -17.14 -10.69
C LEU A 419 -16.29 -16.44 -12.05
N GLY A 420 -15.62 -16.92 -13.10
CA GLY A 420 -15.78 -16.40 -14.45
C GLY A 420 -17.20 -16.59 -15.00
N CYS A 421 -17.85 -17.72 -14.69
CA CYS A 421 -19.25 -17.97 -15.03
C CYS A 421 -20.17 -17.01 -14.27
N GLU A 422 -20.00 -16.86 -12.96
CA GLU A 422 -20.79 -15.94 -12.14
C GLU A 422 -20.64 -14.49 -12.57
N LEU A 423 -19.41 -14.04 -12.86
CA LEU A 423 -19.17 -12.69 -13.40
C LEU A 423 -19.83 -12.50 -14.77
N SER A 424 -19.85 -13.53 -15.61
CA SER A 424 -20.52 -13.46 -16.91
C SER A 424 -22.04 -13.36 -16.75
N GLU A 425 -22.60 -14.09 -15.80
CA GLU A 425 -24.02 -14.03 -15.46
C GLU A 425 -24.40 -12.68 -14.86
N TYR A 426 -23.58 -12.17 -13.93
CA TYR A 426 -23.74 -10.84 -13.36
C TYR A 426 -23.76 -9.78 -14.47
N ILE A 427 -22.78 -9.79 -15.37
CA ILE A 427 -22.72 -8.85 -16.50
C ILE A 427 -23.94 -9.00 -17.42
N ARG A 428 -24.37 -10.23 -17.73
CA ARG A 428 -25.55 -10.48 -18.56
C ARG A 428 -26.81 -9.87 -17.96
N LYS A 429 -27.03 -10.05 -16.65
CA LYS A 429 -28.22 -9.52 -15.94
C LYS A 429 -28.22 -8.01 -15.76
N GLN A 430 -27.08 -7.32 -15.97
CA GLN A 430 -27.05 -5.85 -16.00
C GLN A 430 -27.57 -5.26 -17.32
N ASP A 431 -27.63 -6.06 -18.39
CA ASP A 431 -28.24 -5.68 -19.67
C ASP A 431 -29.74 -5.41 -19.48
N TYR A 432 -30.25 -4.34 -20.09
CA TYR A 432 -31.65 -3.91 -19.94
C TYR A 432 -32.66 -5.02 -20.30
N ARG A 433 -32.27 -5.95 -21.18
CA ARG A 433 -33.10 -7.09 -21.61
C ARG A 433 -33.34 -8.11 -20.50
N PHE A 434 -32.36 -8.27 -19.60
CA PHE A 434 -32.37 -9.31 -18.56
C PHE A 434 -32.44 -8.75 -17.14
N ARG A 435 -32.47 -7.41 -16.98
CA ARG A 435 -32.49 -6.71 -15.69
C ARG A 435 -33.66 -7.08 -14.77
N HIS A 436 -34.73 -7.64 -15.32
CA HIS A 436 -35.88 -8.11 -14.55
C HIS A 436 -35.65 -9.47 -13.89
N GLU A 437 -34.63 -10.22 -14.31
CA GLU A 437 -34.27 -11.50 -13.68
C GLU A 437 -33.62 -11.25 -12.31
N PRO A 438 -33.99 -12.00 -11.26
CA PRO A 438 -33.38 -11.84 -9.94
C PRO A 438 -31.91 -12.26 -9.95
N LEU A 439 -31.08 -11.54 -9.20
CA LEU A 439 -29.70 -11.95 -8.93
C LEU A 439 -29.70 -13.18 -8.02
N GLY A 440 -28.86 -14.16 -8.35
CA GLY A 440 -28.62 -15.37 -7.56
C GLY A 440 -27.28 -15.32 -6.82
N ALA A 441 -26.54 -16.42 -6.88
CA ALA A 441 -25.21 -16.55 -6.25
C ALA A 441 -24.17 -15.55 -6.80
N GLU A 442 -24.41 -14.98 -7.98
CA GLU A 442 -23.53 -14.01 -8.64
C GLU A 442 -23.60 -12.59 -8.05
N VAL A 443 -24.53 -12.30 -7.14
CA VAL A 443 -24.77 -10.95 -6.61
C VAL A 443 -23.50 -10.28 -6.06
N ASP A 444 -22.61 -11.05 -5.45
CA ASP A 444 -21.36 -10.60 -4.85
C ASP A 444 -20.10 -10.97 -5.67
N ALA A 445 -20.28 -11.57 -6.86
CA ALA A 445 -19.19 -12.03 -7.72
C ALA A 445 -18.15 -10.94 -8.04
N PRO A 446 -18.51 -9.65 -8.28
CA PRO A 446 -17.52 -8.60 -8.51
C PRO A 446 -16.54 -8.41 -7.33
N TRP A 447 -17.06 -8.44 -6.09
CA TRP A 447 -16.23 -8.29 -4.88
C TRP A 447 -15.44 -9.57 -4.57
N ARG A 448 -16.02 -10.75 -4.81
CA ARG A 448 -15.29 -12.02 -4.71
C ARG A 448 -14.13 -12.07 -5.70
N ALA A 449 -14.30 -11.52 -6.91
CA ALA A 449 -13.23 -11.43 -7.89
C ALA A 449 -12.09 -10.51 -7.46
N ILE A 450 -12.40 -9.38 -6.83
CA ILE A 450 -11.39 -8.53 -6.19
C ILE A 450 -10.64 -9.30 -5.09
N ALA A 451 -11.37 -9.98 -4.20
CA ALA A 451 -10.77 -10.74 -3.11
C ALA A 451 -9.86 -11.86 -3.65
N GLN A 452 -10.27 -12.52 -4.74
CA GLN A 452 -9.51 -13.58 -5.40
C GLN A 452 -8.25 -13.03 -6.09
N VAL A 453 -8.35 -11.94 -6.83
CA VAL A 453 -7.23 -11.39 -7.61
C VAL A 453 -6.24 -10.59 -6.75
N ALA A 454 -6.75 -9.75 -5.84
CA ALA A 454 -5.95 -8.76 -5.11
C ALA A 454 -5.79 -9.11 -3.61
N GLY A 455 -6.54 -10.09 -3.10
CA GLY A 455 -6.60 -10.45 -1.69
C GLY A 455 -7.76 -9.79 -0.95
N ALA A 456 -8.19 -10.41 0.15
CA ALA A 456 -9.35 -9.97 0.92
C ALA A 456 -9.18 -8.56 1.50
N ARG A 457 -10.30 -7.86 1.68
CA ARG A 457 -10.36 -6.66 2.50
C ARG A 457 -9.93 -7.01 3.92
N TRP A 458 -9.23 -6.09 4.56
CA TRP A 458 -8.88 -6.21 5.96
C TRP A 458 -9.95 -5.40 6.68
N PRO A 459 -10.54 -5.95 7.73
CA PRO A 459 -11.56 -5.25 8.50
C PRO A 459 -11.06 -3.88 8.98
#